data_AF-A0A812REN6-F1
#
_entry.id   AF-A0A812REN6-F1
#
_cell.length_a   1.000
_cell.length_b   1.000
_cell.length_c   1.000
_cell.angle_alpha   90.00
_cell.angle_beta   90.00
_cell.angle_gamma   90.00
#
_symmetry.space_group_name_H-M   'P 1'
#
loop_
_entity.id
_entity.type
_entity.pdbx_description
1 polymer ?
#
loop_
_entity_poly.entity_id
_entity_poly.type
_entity_poly.pdbx_seq_one_letter_code
_entity_poly.pdbx_strand_id
1 'polypeptide(L)'
;MVVTDLSASRIRFDVFDTADALASAVPWASADIAPADLARKAQWSLLLSHTDSTEAVYGATPNGAAPADVRLPAFLHLVVTRDGETPKESPSASSAAADSRAEGRKKVMLITRGTRGDVQPFVALARGLALHCNCEAMVVTELRWKDFVKKNGLGADEGGDLPRRIRFRPSGGDTTLKVQSRGARFAMTFGQHSDTLQALMLSRSEVEFFSSEGCCYYWAKKERPDFIVFGFTLTHIAMIISESLEIPIVGFTLQPTREIERREWNVRMLGDALEPLAAAVNGVEFQAFLQQAMERIPSPNTLNSLRISRGLLPCPADIDTEDRQTAELLRQNICKVVPISSELLPDQAVDGMKLTDFIFLHENPTQGAKELLREVEQFIEKNKKAGKAVVAMTFSSMPVGKRKMLQIAAELVRQEVACIVLAAGQPEAAKACCGMFYQNTFRMQQYSNRIVRMRT
;
A
#
# COMPACT_ATOMS: atom_id res chain seq x y z
N MET A 1 -4.42 -30.49 -8.86
CA MET A 1 -5.11 -29.41 -8.15
C MET A 1 -5.97 -30.04 -7.07
N VAL A 2 -5.89 -29.54 -5.84
CA VAL A 2 -6.67 -30.06 -4.70
C VAL A 2 -7.42 -28.89 -4.08
N VAL A 3 -8.70 -29.10 -3.75
CA VAL A 3 -9.49 -28.16 -2.93
C VAL A 3 -9.30 -28.59 -1.48
N THR A 4 -8.66 -27.74 -0.68
CA THR A 4 -8.15 -28.13 0.64
C THR A 4 -8.99 -27.62 1.81
N ASP A 5 -9.85 -26.63 1.61
CA ASP A 5 -10.72 -26.10 2.66
C ASP A 5 -12.08 -25.62 2.14
N LEU A 6 -13.16 -26.32 2.53
CA LEU A 6 -14.55 -25.96 2.25
C LEU A 6 -15.27 -25.38 3.49
N SER A 7 -14.61 -25.39 4.65
CA SER A 7 -15.16 -24.97 5.94
C SER A 7 -14.81 -23.53 6.31
N ALA A 8 -13.77 -22.97 5.68
CA ALA A 8 -13.32 -21.62 5.93
C ALA A 8 -14.15 -20.54 5.21
N SER A 9 -13.94 -19.30 5.65
CA SER A 9 -14.40 -18.07 4.99
C SER A 9 -13.93 -17.92 3.53
N ARG A 10 -13.04 -18.81 3.05
CA ARG A 10 -12.43 -18.81 1.72
C ARG A 10 -12.23 -20.25 1.22
N ILE A 11 -12.46 -20.46 -0.07
CA ILE A 11 -12.10 -21.69 -0.78
C ILE A 11 -10.71 -21.50 -1.37
N ARG A 12 -9.80 -22.43 -1.06
CA ARG A 12 -8.42 -22.44 -1.53
C ARG A 12 -8.20 -23.53 -2.57
N PHE A 13 -7.54 -23.16 -3.67
CA PHE A 13 -7.10 -24.06 -4.73
C PHE A 13 -5.58 -24.18 -4.68
N ASP A 14 -5.10 -25.38 -4.37
CA ASP A 14 -3.67 -25.66 -4.31
C ASP A 14 -3.19 -26.33 -5.62
N VAL A 15 -2.13 -25.75 -6.18
CA VAL A 15 -1.46 -26.18 -7.41
C VAL A 15 -0.13 -26.82 -7.04
N PHE A 16 0.05 -28.07 -7.44
CA PHE A 16 1.26 -28.85 -7.21
C PHE A 16 1.99 -29.01 -8.55
N ASP A 17 3.33 -28.92 -8.53
CA ASP A 17 4.14 -29.32 -9.67
C ASP A 17 4.04 -30.84 -9.84
N THR A 18 3.78 -31.31 -11.05
CA THR A 18 3.71 -32.74 -11.37
C THR A 18 5.00 -33.50 -11.02
N ALA A 19 6.17 -32.85 -11.06
CA ALA A 19 7.43 -33.48 -10.68
C ALA A 19 7.58 -33.63 -9.16
N ASP A 20 7.05 -32.68 -8.38
CA ASP A 20 7.22 -32.62 -6.91
C ASP A 20 6.00 -33.14 -6.13
N ALA A 21 4.85 -33.33 -6.78
CA ALA A 21 3.59 -33.76 -6.15
C ALA A 21 3.70 -35.08 -5.38
N LEU A 22 4.71 -35.90 -5.68
CA LEU A 22 4.97 -37.18 -5.01
C LEU A 22 5.93 -37.06 -3.80
N ALA A 23 6.68 -35.95 -3.66
CA ALA A 23 7.74 -35.83 -2.66
C ALA A 23 7.50 -34.69 -1.65
N SER A 24 6.98 -33.56 -2.12
CA SER A 24 6.76 -32.35 -1.34
C SER A 24 5.25 -32.19 -1.13
N ALA A 25 4.76 -32.46 0.08
CA ALA A 25 3.36 -32.19 0.43
C ALA A 25 3.01 -30.68 0.44
N VAL A 26 3.94 -29.81 0.01
CA VAL A 26 3.77 -28.36 -0.03
C VAL A 26 3.33 -27.94 -1.44
N PRO A 27 2.20 -27.23 -1.59
CA PRO A 27 1.75 -26.75 -2.89
C PRO A 27 2.67 -25.65 -3.41
N TRP A 28 2.99 -25.71 -4.71
CA TRP A 28 3.83 -24.73 -5.40
C TRP A 28 3.16 -23.36 -5.49
N ALA A 29 1.85 -23.33 -5.74
CA ALA A 29 1.06 -22.11 -5.82
C ALA A 29 -0.35 -22.33 -5.27
N SER A 30 -1.00 -21.23 -4.91
CA SER A 30 -2.40 -21.24 -4.47
C SER A 30 -3.19 -20.06 -5.03
N ALA A 31 -4.49 -20.25 -5.14
CA ALA A 31 -5.46 -19.18 -5.38
C ALA A 31 -6.64 -19.31 -4.43
N ASP A 32 -7.16 -18.18 -3.96
CA ASP A 32 -8.29 -18.15 -3.02
C ASP A 32 -9.49 -17.37 -3.58
N ILE A 33 -10.69 -17.85 -3.29
CA ILE A 33 -11.95 -17.14 -3.55
C ILE A 33 -12.90 -17.26 -2.36
N ALA A 34 -13.61 -16.18 -2.03
CA ALA A 34 -14.67 -16.25 -1.03
C ALA A 34 -15.89 -17.00 -1.60
N PRO A 35 -16.59 -17.86 -0.83
CA PRO A 35 -17.79 -18.54 -1.30
C PRO A 35 -18.87 -17.58 -1.86
N ALA A 36 -19.06 -16.43 -1.19
CA ALA A 36 -20.00 -15.40 -1.63
C ALA A 36 -19.60 -14.75 -2.97
N ASP A 37 -18.31 -14.70 -3.30
CA ASP A 37 -17.87 -14.29 -4.63
C ASP A 37 -18.14 -15.40 -5.65
N LEU A 38 -17.76 -16.65 -5.35
CA LEU A 38 -17.96 -17.79 -6.25
C LEU A 38 -19.41 -17.91 -6.73
N ALA A 39 -20.38 -17.67 -5.83
CA ALA A 39 -21.81 -17.70 -6.14
C ALA A 39 -22.30 -16.58 -7.08
N ARG A 40 -21.51 -15.52 -7.33
CA ARG A 40 -21.95 -14.35 -8.12
C ARG A 40 -21.72 -14.50 -9.62
N LYS A 41 -20.83 -15.39 -10.07
CA LYS A 41 -20.47 -15.54 -11.48
C LYS A 41 -20.13 -16.98 -11.82
N ALA A 42 -20.49 -17.39 -13.04
CA ALA A 42 -20.15 -18.70 -13.57
C ALA A 42 -18.67 -18.85 -13.90
N GLN A 43 -17.93 -17.75 -14.13
CA GLN A 43 -16.54 -17.80 -14.55
C GLN A 43 -15.66 -16.84 -13.74
N TRP A 44 -14.47 -17.33 -13.38
CA TRP A 44 -13.47 -16.61 -12.61
C TRP A 44 -12.08 -16.78 -13.20
N SER A 45 -11.25 -15.75 -13.02
CA SER A 45 -9.80 -15.82 -13.24
C SER A 45 -9.14 -15.38 -11.94
N LEU A 46 -8.56 -16.34 -11.21
CA LEU A 46 -7.95 -16.13 -9.92
C LEU A 46 -6.44 -16.01 -10.10
N LEU A 47 -5.83 -14.94 -9.58
CA LEU A 47 -4.38 -14.79 -9.63
C LEU A 47 -3.74 -15.90 -8.81
N LEU A 48 -2.80 -16.63 -9.40
CA LEU A 48 -1.97 -17.60 -8.70
C LEU A 48 -0.88 -16.87 -7.91
N SER A 49 -0.70 -17.26 -6.66
CA SER A 49 0.36 -16.77 -5.77
C SER A 49 1.20 -17.92 -5.25
N HIS A 50 2.51 -17.71 -5.11
CA HIS A 50 3.39 -18.66 -4.42
C HIS A 50 2.94 -18.85 -2.97
N THR A 51 2.93 -20.10 -2.49
CA THR A 51 2.40 -20.44 -1.16
C THR A 51 3.19 -19.81 -0.01
N ASP A 52 4.50 -19.67 -0.17
CA ASP A 52 5.44 -19.20 0.85
C ASP A 52 5.54 -17.68 0.91
N SER A 53 5.62 -17.04 -0.25
CA SER A 53 5.90 -15.61 -0.40
C SER A 53 4.66 -14.78 -0.69
N THR A 54 3.55 -15.42 -1.10
CA THR A 54 2.31 -14.80 -1.60
C THR A 54 2.49 -13.94 -2.86
N GLU A 55 3.70 -13.91 -3.42
CA GLU A 55 4.02 -13.21 -4.65
C GLU A 55 3.29 -13.84 -5.82
N ALA A 56 2.94 -13.01 -6.81
CA ALA A 56 2.26 -13.52 -8.00
C ALA A 56 3.16 -14.52 -8.74
N VAL A 57 2.55 -15.61 -9.21
CA VAL A 57 3.21 -16.57 -10.09
C VAL A 57 3.23 -16.00 -11.49
N TYR A 58 4.39 -16.06 -12.13
CA TYR A 58 4.58 -15.65 -13.52
C TYR A 58 5.01 -16.87 -14.33
N GLY A 59 4.37 -17.07 -15.49
CA GLY A 59 4.67 -18.23 -16.33
C GLY A 59 5.89 -18.00 -17.22
N ALA A 60 6.69 -19.05 -17.44
CA ALA A 60 6.74 -19.68 -18.76
C ALA A 60 5.86 -20.94 -18.67
N THR A 61 5.18 -21.32 -19.75
CA THR A 61 4.39 -22.56 -19.79
C THR A 61 5.23 -23.76 -19.33
N PRO A 62 4.66 -24.79 -18.65
CA PRO A 62 5.39 -25.97 -18.18
C PRO A 62 6.23 -26.70 -19.26
N ASN A 63 5.96 -26.46 -20.54
CA ASN A 63 6.60 -27.15 -21.68
C ASN A 63 7.61 -26.29 -22.46
N GLY A 64 8.40 -25.45 -21.79
CA GLY A 64 9.73 -25.06 -22.30
C GLY A 64 9.82 -24.16 -23.54
N ALA A 65 8.72 -23.57 -24.05
CA ALA A 65 8.84 -22.44 -24.97
C ALA A 65 9.10 -21.18 -24.14
N ALA A 66 10.32 -20.66 -24.15
CA ALA A 66 10.57 -19.31 -23.68
C ALA A 66 9.91 -18.32 -24.65
N PRO A 67 8.86 -17.56 -24.26
CA PRO A 67 8.38 -16.48 -25.09
C PRO A 67 9.09 -15.20 -24.65
N ALA A 68 9.62 -14.47 -25.63
CA ALA A 68 10.24 -13.17 -25.46
C ALA A 68 9.53 -12.30 -24.41
N ASP A 69 10.30 -11.92 -23.40
CA ASP A 69 10.24 -10.69 -22.60
C ASP A 69 9.02 -10.39 -21.72
N VAL A 70 7.83 -11.01 -21.87
CA VAL A 70 6.66 -10.55 -21.11
C VAL A 70 6.35 -11.44 -19.90
N ARG A 71 6.72 -11.01 -18.69
CA ARG A 71 6.24 -11.60 -17.41
C ARG A 71 4.72 -11.47 -17.31
N LEU A 72 3.99 -12.51 -17.72
CA LEU A 72 2.54 -12.57 -17.61
C LEU A 72 2.14 -13.26 -16.30
N PRO A 73 1.29 -12.62 -15.46
CA PRO A 73 0.79 -13.27 -14.26
C PRO A 73 -0.05 -14.49 -14.64
N ALA A 74 0.13 -15.57 -13.90
CA ALA A 74 -0.60 -16.81 -14.09
C ALA A 74 -1.97 -16.74 -13.39
N PHE A 75 -3.01 -17.21 -14.08
CA PHE A 75 -4.37 -17.26 -13.55
C PHE A 75 -4.93 -18.68 -13.55
N LEU A 76 -5.60 -19.04 -12.46
CA LEU A 76 -6.49 -20.19 -12.42
C LEU A 76 -7.85 -19.78 -13.00
N HIS A 77 -8.21 -20.39 -14.12
CA HIS A 77 -9.52 -20.22 -14.73
C HIS A 77 -10.50 -21.22 -14.13
N LEU A 78 -11.56 -20.70 -13.52
CA LEU A 78 -12.55 -21.51 -12.83
C LEU A 78 -13.93 -21.31 -13.47
N VAL A 79 -14.59 -22.42 -13.78
CA VAL A 79 -15.97 -22.46 -14.30
C VAL A 79 -16.84 -23.15 -13.25
N VAL A 80 -17.90 -22.46 -12.81
CA VAL A 80 -18.89 -22.98 -11.85
C VAL A 80 -20.09 -23.47 -12.64
N THR A 81 -20.34 -24.78 -12.56
CA THR A 81 -21.56 -25.41 -13.09
C THR A 81 -22.57 -25.62 -11.97
N ARG A 82 -23.83 -25.25 -12.19
CA ARG A 82 -24.93 -25.51 -11.28
C ARG A 82 -25.84 -26.56 -11.89
N ASP A 83 -26.26 -27.53 -11.09
CA ASP A 83 -27.17 -28.58 -11.54
C ASP A 83 -28.44 -27.96 -12.14
N GLY A 84 -28.74 -28.32 -13.39
CA GLY A 84 -29.92 -27.84 -14.12
C GLY A 84 -29.76 -26.51 -14.88
N GLU A 85 -28.65 -25.79 -14.73
CA GLU A 85 -28.35 -24.63 -15.59
C GLU A 85 -27.57 -25.09 -16.82
N THR A 86 -28.20 -25.05 -18.00
CA THR A 86 -27.45 -25.14 -19.26
C THR A 86 -26.48 -23.96 -19.31
N PRO A 87 -25.20 -24.19 -19.68
CA PRO A 87 -24.21 -23.12 -19.73
C PRO A 87 -24.69 -22.07 -20.74
N LYS A 88 -25.26 -20.97 -20.24
CA LYS A 88 -25.52 -19.79 -21.05
C LYS A 88 -24.16 -19.35 -21.57
N GLU A 89 -24.00 -19.33 -22.89
CA GLU A 89 -22.83 -18.76 -23.53
C GLU A 89 -22.55 -17.40 -22.88
N SER A 90 -21.33 -17.25 -22.37
CA SER A 90 -20.96 -16.04 -21.67
C SER A 90 -21.15 -14.87 -22.64
N PRO A 91 -21.84 -13.80 -22.24
CA PRO A 91 -21.97 -12.62 -23.08
C PRO A 91 -20.57 -12.23 -23.53
N SER A 92 -20.34 -12.19 -24.85
CA SER A 92 -19.01 -11.93 -25.39
C SER A 92 -18.47 -10.65 -24.75
N ALA A 93 -17.18 -10.64 -24.39
CA ALA A 93 -16.54 -9.50 -23.71
C ALA A 93 -16.71 -8.15 -24.45
N SER A 94 -17.17 -8.18 -25.70
CA SER A 94 -17.50 -6.98 -26.49
C SER A 94 -18.70 -6.20 -25.94
N SER A 95 -19.72 -6.82 -25.32
CA SER A 95 -20.93 -6.08 -24.89
C SER A 95 -20.69 -5.20 -23.67
N ALA A 96 -19.95 -5.67 -22.67
CA ALA A 96 -19.62 -4.89 -21.48
C ALA A 96 -18.64 -3.74 -21.75
N ALA A 97 -17.82 -3.86 -22.80
CA ALA A 97 -16.92 -2.78 -23.22
C ALA A 97 -17.67 -1.63 -23.89
N ALA A 98 -18.76 -1.94 -24.61
CA ALA A 98 -19.58 -0.96 -25.33
C ALA A 98 -20.30 0.01 -24.38
N ASP A 99 -20.89 -0.48 -23.29
CA ASP A 99 -21.59 0.38 -22.31
C ASP A 99 -20.65 1.39 -21.63
N SER A 100 -19.39 0.99 -21.36
CA SER A 100 -18.43 1.88 -20.69
C SER A 100 -17.96 3.07 -21.56
N ARG A 101 -17.98 2.92 -22.89
CA ARG A 101 -17.59 3.99 -23.82
C ARG A 101 -18.74 4.93 -24.15
N ALA A 102 -19.99 4.49 -23.99
CA ALA A 102 -21.17 5.29 -24.29
C ALA A 102 -21.32 6.52 -23.36
N GLU A 103 -20.72 6.49 -22.16
CA GLU A 103 -20.91 7.54 -21.14
C GLU A 103 -19.72 8.51 -21.01
N GLY A 104 -18.72 8.45 -21.88
CA GLY A 104 -17.59 9.41 -21.89
C GLY A 104 -16.74 9.44 -20.61
N ARG A 105 -16.85 8.42 -19.74
CA ARG A 105 -16.16 8.37 -18.46
C ARG A 105 -14.69 8.06 -18.62
N LYS A 106 -13.86 8.75 -17.83
CA LYS A 106 -12.43 8.49 -17.75
C LYS A 106 -12.12 7.31 -16.85
N LYS A 107 -11.30 6.38 -17.33
CA LYS A 107 -10.79 5.21 -16.59
C LYS A 107 -9.48 5.55 -15.92
N VAL A 108 -9.42 5.40 -14.60
CA VAL A 108 -8.23 5.69 -13.81
C VAL A 108 -7.74 4.42 -13.15
N MET A 109 -6.46 4.11 -13.32
CA MET A 109 -5.83 3.00 -12.60
C MET A 109 -4.96 3.53 -11.47
N LEU A 110 -5.32 3.21 -10.24
CA LEU A 110 -4.62 3.59 -9.02
C LEU A 110 -3.77 2.40 -8.55
N ILE A 111 -2.45 2.51 -8.64
CA ILE A 111 -1.52 1.45 -8.21
C ILE A 111 -0.90 1.82 -6.87
N THR A 112 -1.07 0.95 -5.87
CA THR A 112 -0.50 1.13 -4.52
C THR A 112 -0.23 -0.21 -3.86
N ARG A 113 0.84 -0.28 -3.06
CA ARG A 113 1.15 -1.42 -2.19
C ARG A 113 1.65 -0.90 -0.85
N GLY A 114 1.42 -1.70 0.19
CA GLY A 114 1.88 -1.36 1.53
C GLY A 114 0.92 -1.77 2.63
N THR A 115 1.02 -1.04 3.73
CA THR A 115 0.12 -1.15 4.86
C THR A 115 -1.22 -0.47 4.58
N ARG A 116 -2.13 -0.51 5.55
CA ARG A 116 -3.39 0.22 5.47
C ARG A 116 -3.18 1.73 5.24
N GLY A 117 -2.12 2.30 5.82
CA GLY A 117 -1.78 3.71 5.66
C GLY A 117 -1.46 4.09 4.21
N ASP A 118 -0.95 3.14 3.42
CA ASP A 118 -0.60 3.34 2.02
C ASP A 118 -1.81 3.11 1.09
N VAL A 119 -2.67 2.14 1.42
CA VAL A 119 -3.81 1.75 0.57
C VAL A 119 -5.05 2.62 0.80
N GLN A 120 -5.32 3.01 2.05
CA GLN A 120 -6.52 3.78 2.40
C GLN A 120 -6.64 5.12 1.66
N PRO A 121 -5.58 5.94 1.54
CA PRO A 121 -5.65 7.20 0.79
C PRO A 121 -5.97 7.01 -0.69
N PHE A 122 -5.48 5.94 -1.32
CA PHE A 122 -5.80 5.62 -2.72
C PHE A 122 -7.25 5.19 -2.90
N VAL A 123 -7.82 4.47 -1.93
CA VAL A 123 -9.25 4.13 -1.93
C VAL A 123 -10.10 5.39 -1.73
N ALA A 124 -9.66 6.32 -0.87
CA ALA A 124 -10.31 7.62 -0.72
C ALA A 124 -10.26 8.43 -2.02
N LEU A 125 -9.11 8.47 -2.69
CA LEU A 125 -8.92 9.15 -3.96
C LEU A 125 -9.79 8.54 -5.05
N ALA A 126 -9.81 7.21 -5.17
CA ALA A 126 -10.67 6.49 -6.11
C ALA A 126 -12.15 6.85 -5.92
N ARG A 127 -12.58 6.98 -4.67
CA ARG A 127 -13.94 7.42 -4.32
C ARG A 127 -14.20 8.87 -4.68
N GLY A 128 -13.26 9.77 -4.39
CA GLY A 128 -13.36 11.17 -4.80
C GLY A 128 -13.49 11.33 -6.31
N LEU A 129 -12.64 10.64 -7.08
CA LEU A 129 -12.68 10.63 -8.55
C LEU A 129 -14.00 10.08 -9.09
N ALA A 130 -14.54 9.02 -8.48
CA ALA A 130 -15.80 8.43 -8.90
C ALA A 130 -17.02 9.33 -8.62
N LEU A 131 -17.02 10.02 -7.46
CA LEU A 131 -18.13 10.88 -7.03
C LEU A 131 -18.09 12.27 -7.68
N HIS A 132 -16.91 12.88 -7.74
CA HIS A 132 -16.77 14.29 -8.10
C HIS A 132 -16.25 14.51 -9.52
N CYS A 133 -15.62 13.50 -10.13
CA CYS A 133 -15.02 13.64 -11.47
C CYS A 133 -15.65 12.71 -12.52
N ASN A 134 -16.71 11.96 -12.16
CA ASN A 134 -17.36 10.97 -13.03
C ASN A 134 -16.37 9.94 -13.63
N CYS A 135 -15.35 9.57 -12.86
CA CYS A 135 -14.35 8.58 -13.28
C CYS A 135 -14.79 7.15 -12.93
N GLU A 136 -14.29 6.19 -13.71
CA GLU A 136 -14.25 4.78 -13.35
C GLU A 136 -12.87 4.45 -12.78
N ALA A 137 -12.81 4.15 -11.49
CA ALA A 137 -11.55 3.92 -10.79
C ALA A 137 -11.26 2.42 -10.65
N MET A 138 -10.01 2.05 -10.85
CA MET A 138 -9.49 0.71 -10.60
C MET A 138 -8.35 0.79 -9.59
N VAL A 139 -8.52 0.19 -8.42
CA VAL A 139 -7.45 0.08 -7.43
C VAL A 139 -6.73 -1.25 -7.62
N VAL A 140 -5.46 -1.16 -8.03
CA VAL A 140 -4.53 -2.30 -8.16
C VAL A 140 -3.66 -2.35 -6.90
N THR A 141 -3.92 -3.32 -6.04
CA THR A 141 -3.22 -3.48 -4.76
C THR A 141 -3.24 -4.94 -4.30
N GLU A 142 -2.70 -5.23 -3.13
CA GLU A 142 -2.50 -6.58 -2.62
C GLU A 142 -3.83 -7.29 -2.33
N LEU A 143 -3.87 -8.61 -2.51
CA LEU A 143 -5.11 -9.41 -2.41
C LEU A 143 -5.81 -9.25 -1.06
N ARG A 144 -5.05 -9.02 0.00
CA ARG A 144 -5.59 -8.82 1.35
C ARG A 144 -6.48 -7.58 1.49
N TRP A 145 -6.28 -6.57 0.64
CA TRP A 145 -7.07 -5.34 0.66
C TRP A 145 -8.33 -5.43 -0.21
N LYS A 146 -8.56 -6.55 -0.90
CA LYS A 146 -9.72 -6.78 -1.77
C LYS A 146 -11.04 -6.41 -1.10
N ASP A 147 -11.28 -6.92 0.11
CA ASP A 147 -12.54 -6.71 0.82
C ASP A 147 -12.68 -5.26 1.29
N PHE A 148 -11.56 -4.64 1.69
CA PHE A 148 -11.52 -3.22 2.03
C PHE A 148 -11.84 -2.32 0.83
N VAL A 149 -11.24 -2.59 -0.34
CA VAL A 149 -11.54 -1.86 -1.59
C VAL A 149 -13.00 -2.07 -1.99
N LYS A 150 -13.50 -3.30 -1.94
CA LYS A 150 -14.91 -3.63 -2.27
C LYS A 150 -15.90 -2.94 -1.33
N LYS A 151 -15.66 -2.99 -0.02
CA LYS A 151 -16.50 -2.35 1.01
C LYS A 151 -16.65 -0.85 0.75
N ASN A 152 -15.57 -0.18 0.34
CA ASN A 152 -15.56 1.24 0.03
C ASN A 152 -15.88 1.55 -1.44
N GLY A 153 -16.06 0.51 -2.25
CA GLY A 153 -16.25 0.58 -3.69
C GLY A 153 -17.70 0.88 -4.06
N LEU A 154 -18.27 1.98 -3.53
CA LEU A 154 -19.62 2.50 -3.80
C LEU A 154 -20.59 1.40 -4.28
N GLY A 155 -20.83 0.41 -3.41
CA GLY A 155 -21.52 -0.82 -3.76
C GLY A 155 -23.03 -0.71 -3.57
N ALA A 156 -23.76 -0.98 -4.65
CA ALA A 156 -25.21 -0.96 -4.81
C ALA A 156 -25.98 -2.07 -4.05
N ASP A 157 -25.83 -2.19 -2.73
CA ASP A 157 -26.61 -3.15 -1.92
C ASP A 157 -27.68 -2.47 -1.02
N GLU A 158 -27.86 -1.14 -1.07
CA GLU A 158 -28.88 -0.40 -0.29
C GLU A 158 -29.81 0.50 -1.13
N GLY A 159 -30.16 0.09 -2.35
CA GLY A 159 -31.23 0.75 -3.13
C GLY A 159 -30.90 2.11 -3.75
N GLY A 160 -29.61 2.44 -3.89
CA GLY A 160 -29.15 3.65 -4.61
C GLY A 160 -28.61 3.33 -6.00
N ASP A 161 -29.06 4.07 -7.01
CA ASP A 161 -28.73 3.99 -8.45
C ASP A 161 -27.26 4.25 -8.82
N LEU A 162 -26.30 4.18 -7.88
CA LEU A 162 -24.90 4.43 -8.20
C LEU A 162 -24.22 3.14 -8.68
N PRO A 163 -23.86 3.03 -9.97
CA PRO A 163 -23.14 1.86 -10.47
C PRO A 163 -21.79 1.70 -9.76
N ARG A 164 -21.29 0.47 -9.69
CA ARG A 164 -19.97 0.14 -9.12
C ARG A 164 -18.85 0.84 -9.90
N ARG A 165 -18.49 2.05 -9.48
CA ARG A 165 -17.45 2.89 -10.12
C ARG A 165 -16.04 2.60 -9.64
N ILE A 166 -15.86 1.73 -8.65
CA ILE A 166 -14.55 1.37 -8.09
C ILE A 166 -14.35 -0.15 -8.21
N ARG A 167 -13.28 -0.57 -8.89
CA ARG A 167 -12.94 -1.98 -9.12
C ARG A 167 -11.63 -2.32 -8.42
N PHE A 168 -11.54 -3.54 -7.89
CA PHE A 168 -10.30 -4.11 -7.35
C PHE A 168 -9.57 -4.95 -8.41
N ARG A 169 -8.24 -4.87 -8.44
CA ARG A 169 -7.35 -5.82 -9.12
C ARG A 169 -6.15 -6.18 -8.22
N PRO A 170 -5.67 -7.43 -8.26
CA PRO A 170 -4.51 -7.83 -7.48
C PRO A 170 -3.20 -7.36 -8.12
N SER A 171 -2.31 -6.77 -7.34
CA SER A 171 -0.92 -6.44 -7.72
C SER A 171 0.06 -7.60 -7.54
N GLY A 172 -0.36 -8.67 -6.85
CA GLY A 172 0.57 -9.67 -6.30
C GLY A 172 1.28 -9.19 -5.02
N GLY A 173 1.83 -10.15 -4.27
CA GLY A 173 2.59 -9.94 -3.05
C GLY A 173 1.75 -9.60 -1.82
N ASP A 174 2.40 -9.60 -0.64
CA ASP A 174 1.79 -9.24 0.64
C ASP A 174 2.79 -8.51 1.56
N THR A 175 2.69 -7.18 1.58
CA THR A 175 3.61 -6.29 2.29
C THR A 175 3.43 -6.42 3.78
N THR A 176 2.19 -6.46 4.28
CA THR A 176 2.04 -6.56 5.75
C THR A 176 2.50 -7.92 6.26
N LEU A 177 2.40 -9.00 5.48
CA LEU A 177 2.97 -10.29 5.87
C LEU A 177 4.50 -10.21 5.94
N LYS A 178 5.14 -9.64 4.92
CA LYS A 178 6.61 -9.40 4.90
C LYS A 178 7.05 -8.56 6.09
N VAL A 179 6.40 -7.42 6.33
CA VAL A 179 6.69 -6.48 7.42
C VAL A 179 6.40 -7.10 8.81
N GLN A 180 5.47 -8.05 8.90
CA GLN A 180 5.17 -8.78 10.13
C GLN A 180 6.11 -9.96 10.40
N SER A 181 6.95 -10.35 9.44
CA SER A 181 7.96 -11.40 9.66
C SER A 181 8.88 -11.04 10.82
N ARG A 182 9.38 -12.06 11.54
CA ARG A 182 10.27 -11.85 12.71
C ARG A 182 11.51 -11.04 12.32
N GLY A 183 12.10 -11.33 11.16
CA GLY A 183 13.26 -10.62 10.63
C GLY A 183 12.96 -9.16 10.33
N ALA A 184 11.86 -8.86 9.64
CA ALA A 184 11.47 -7.47 9.34
C ALA A 184 11.12 -6.70 10.62
N ARG A 185 10.40 -7.31 11.57
CA ARG A 185 10.11 -6.68 12.87
C ARG A 185 11.37 -6.38 13.65
N PHE A 186 12.33 -7.31 13.66
CA PHE A 186 13.63 -7.09 14.25
C PHE A 186 14.33 -5.91 13.57
N ALA A 187 14.49 -5.96 12.24
CA ALA A 187 15.12 -4.88 11.48
C ALA A 187 14.48 -3.52 11.72
N MET A 188 13.14 -3.42 11.74
CA MET A 188 12.45 -2.16 12.05
C MET A 188 12.63 -1.72 13.52
N THR A 189 12.67 -2.66 14.47
CA THR A 189 12.83 -2.34 15.89
C THR A 189 14.23 -1.83 16.20
N PHE A 190 15.26 -2.35 15.54
CA PHE A 190 16.63 -1.86 15.69
C PHE A 190 16.92 -0.66 14.77
N GLY A 191 16.29 -0.63 13.59
CA GLY A 191 16.44 0.40 12.57
C GLY A 191 15.70 1.70 12.82
N GLN A 192 14.66 1.71 13.67
CA GLN A 192 13.92 2.94 14.00
C GLN A 192 14.81 4.04 14.64
N HIS A 193 16.01 3.67 15.12
CA HIS A 193 16.98 4.60 15.71
C HIS A 193 18.16 4.91 14.78
N SER A 194 18.21 4.35 13.57
CA SER A 194 19.28 4.58 12.60
C SER A 194 18.71 5.20 11.33
N ASP A 195 18.99 6.48 11.14
CA ASP A 195 18.59 7.21 9.93
C ASP A 195 19.22 6.62 8.67
N THR A 196 20.44 6.09 8.76
CA THR A 196 21.09 5.37 7.65
C THR A 196 20.40 4.06 7.33
N LEU A 197 19.95 3.30 8.33
CA LEU A 197 19.19 2.08 8.06
C LEU A 197 17.81 2.41 7.47
N GLN A 198 17.19 3.50 7.90
CA GLN A 198 15.94 3.99 7.28
C GLN A 198 16.17 4.44 5.84
N ALA A 199 17.22 5.21 5.56
CA ALA A 199 17.59 5.62 4.21
C ALA A 199 17.85 4.39 3.32
N LEU A 200 18.62 3.41 3.80
CA LEU A 200 18.85 2.16 3.07
C LEU A 200 17.56 1.36 2.83
N MET A 201 16.67 1.30 3.82
CA MET A 201 15.37 0.62 3.67
C MET A 201 14.47 1.35 2.67
N LEU A 202 14.53 2.68 2.63
CA LEU A 202 13.78 3.52 1.67
C LEU A 202 14.37 3.40 0.26
N SER A 203 15.69 3.42 0.11
CA SER A 203 16.37 3.31 -1.19
C SER A 203 16.11 1.97 -1.89
N ARG A 204 15.88 0.89 -1.12
CA ARG A 204 15.44 -0.41 -1.65
C ARG A 204 13.95 -0.68 -1.52
N SER A 205 13.18 0.23 -0.92
CA SER A 205 11.76 -0.01 -0.67
C SER A 205 11.04 -0.39 -1.95
N GLU A 206 11.37 0.25 -3.07
CA GLU A 206 10.77 -0.04 -4.36
C GLU A 206 11.12 -1.42 -4.94
N VAL A 207 12.34 -1.90 -4.71
CA VAL A 207 12.81 -3.21 -5.21
C VAL A 207 11.94 -4.34 -4.66
N GLU A 208 11.46 -4.21 -3.42
CA GLU A 208 10.53 -5.17 -2.81
C GLU A 208 9.18 -5.26 -3.52
N PHE A 209 8.85 -4.27 -4.35
CA PHE A 209 7.62 -4.21 -5.12
C PHE A 209 7.81 -4.55 -6.61
N PHE A 210 9.03 -4.72 -7.10
CA PHE A 210 9.32 -5.12 -8.49
C PHE A 210 8.71 -6.48 -8.88
N SER A 211 8.42 -7.33 -7.91
CA SER A 211 7.64 -8.55 -8.13
C SER A 211 6.21 -8.27 -8.61
N SER A 212 5.66 -7.07 -8.39
CA SER A 212 4.30 -6.67 -8.82
C SER A 212 4.24 -6.05 -10.21
N GLU A 213 5.37 -5.72 -10.83
CA GLU A 213 5.41 -5.07 -12.14
C GLU A 213 4.54 -5.82 -13.16
N GLY A 214 4.71 -7.15 -13.26
CA GLY A 214 4.00 -7.94 -14.27
C GLY A 214 2.48 -7.94 -14.08
N CYS A 215 1.99 -7.96 -12.84
CA CYS A 215 0.57 -7.79 -12.52
C CYS A 215 0.06 -6.40 -12.92
N CYS A 216 0.75 -5.34 -12.50
CA CYS A 216 0.36 -3.96 -12.80
C CYS A 216 0.34 -3.71 -14.31
N TYR A 217 1.38 -4.15 -15.02
CA TYR A 217 1.49 -4.06 -16.48
C TYR A 217 0.37 -4.84 -17.19
N TYR A 218 0.09 -6.08 -16.76
CA TYR A 218 -1.01 -6.88 -17.31
C TYR A 218 -2.36 -6.15 -17.20
N TRP A 219 -2.66 -5.59 -16.03
CA TRP A 219 -3.92 -4.86 -15.83
C TRP A 219 -3.98 -3.56 -16.65
N ALA A 220 -2.89 -2.79 -16.69
CA ALA A 220 -2.81 -1.58 -17.52
C ALA A 220 -3.05 -1.89 -19.00
N LYS A 221 -2.40 -2.93 -19.53
CA LYS A 221 -2.55 -3.37 -20.92
C LYS A 221 -3.97 -3.85 -21.23
N LYS A 222 -4.58 -4.59 -20.30
CA LYS A 222 -5.92 -5.16 -20.45
C LYS A 222 -7.03 -4.10 -20.35
N GLU A 223 -6.91 -3.19 -19.39
CA GLU A 223 -7.98 -2.26 -19.03
C GLU A 223 -7.86 -0.92 -19.76
N ARG A 224 -6.66 -0.60 -20.29
CA ARG A 224 -6.33 0.62 -21.03
C ARG A 224 -6.89 1.87 -20.33
N PRO A 225 -6.43 2.16 -19.08
CA PRO A 225 -6.85 3.37 -18.39
C PRO A 225 -6.42 4.63 -19.15
N ASP A 226 -7.17 5.71 -19.00
CA ASP A 226 -6.81 7.03 -19.55
C ASP A 226 -5.56 7.61 -18.86
N PHE A 227 -5.36 7.30 -17.57
CA PHE A 227 -4.14 7.61 -16.83
C PHE A 227 -3.97 6.72 -15.60
N ILE A 228 -2.75 6.68 -15.08
CA ILE A 228 -2.35 5.91 -13.91
C ILE A 228 -1.98 6.86 -12.76
N VAL A 229 -2.47 6.58 -11.56
CA VAL A 229 -2.03 7.23 -10.33
C VAL A 229 -1.19 6.25 -9.54
N PHE A 230 0.03 6.61 -9.14
CA PHE A 230 0.95 5.69 -8.46
C PHE A 230 1.41 6.23 -7.11
N GLY A 231 1.67 5.31 -6.17
CA GLY A 231 2.35 5.62 -4.91
C GLY A 231 3.86 5.60 -5.06
N PHE A 232 4.58 6.26 -4.15
CA PHE A 232 6.04 6.39 -4.20
C PHE A 232 6.78 5.04 -4.24
N THR A 233 6.19 3.99 -3.67
CA THR A 233 6.72 2.61 -3.68
C THR A 233 6.61 1.90 -5.03
N LEU A 234 5.98 2.51 -6.04
CA LEU A 234 5.72 1.94 -7.37
C LEU A 234 6.09 2.91 -8.51
N THR A 235 6.96 3.89 -8.24
CA THR A 235 7.33 4.96 -9.19
C THR A 235 7.88 4.44 -10.51
N HIS A 236 8.95 3.65 -10.49
CA HIS A 236 9.55 3.06 -11.67
C HIS A 236 8.65 2.03 -12.35
N ILE A 237 7.81 1.30 -11.59
CA ILE A 237 6.79 0.43 -12.20
C ILE A 237 5.80 1.26 -13.02
N ALA A 238 5.35 2.40 -12.48
CA ALA A 238 4.48 3.31 -13.21
C ALA A 238 5.16 3.87 -14.46
N MET A 239 6.44 4.26 -14.36
CA MET A 239 7.22 4.76 -15.49
C MET A 239 7.38 3.70 -16.59
N ILE A 240 7.73 2.46 -16.24
CA ILE A 240 7.81 1.34 -17.18
C ILE A 240 6.49 1.16 -17.92
N ILE A 241 5.36 1.16 -17.19
CA ILE A 241 4.04 1.00 -17.78
C ILE A 241 3.70 2.20 -18.68
N SER A 242 3.99 3.42 -18.24
CA SER A 242 3.75 4.66 -18.98
C SER A 242 4.51 4.68 -20.29
N GLU A 243 5.82 4.42 -20.25
CA GLU A 243 6.69 4.41 -21.43
C GLU A 243 6.33 3.28 -22.40
N SER A 244 6.02 2.09 -21.89
CA SER A 244 5.75 0.92 -22.74
C SER A 244 4.34 0.90 -23.34
N LEU A 245 3.34 1.45 -22.64
CA LEU A 245 1.94 1.44 -23.07
C LEU A 245 1.40 2.81 -23.50
N GLU A 246 2.22 3.86 -23.42
CA GLU A 246 1.89 5.26 -23.71
C GLU A 246 0.70 5.76 -22.85
N ILE A 247 0.72 5.42 -21.55
CA ILE A 247 -0.34 5.80 -20.60
C ILE A 247 0.19 6.89 -19.66
N PRO A 248 -0.41 8.09 -19.63
CA PRO A 248 0.00 9.15 -18.71
C PRO A 248 -0.01 8.71 -17.24
N ILE A 249 0.98 9.15 -16.48
CA ILE A 249 1.10 8.86 -15.04
C ILE A 249 1.06 10.14 -14.19
N VAL A 250 0.53 10.03 -12.97
CA VAL A 250 0.51 11.07 -11.94
C VAL A 250 0.97 10.46 -10.62
N GLY A 251 1.95 11.08 -9.98
CA GLY A 251 2.41 10.66 -8.66
C GLY A 251 1.43 11.07 -7.58
N PHE A 252 1.09 10.18 -6.66
CA PHE A 252 0.33 10.49 -5.46
C PHE A 252 1.14 10.10 -4.22
N THR A 253 1.82 11.08 -3.65
CA THR A 253 2.84 10.86 -2.62
C THR A 253 2.25 11.22 -1.26
N LEU A 254 2.05 10.20 -0.42
CA LEU A 254 1.40 10.33 0.89
C LEU A 254 2.30 10.94 1.96
N GLN A 255 3.60 10.93 1.73
CA GLN A 255 4.59 11.53 2.60
C GLN A 255 5.24 12.67 1.83
N PRO A 256 5.46 13.82 2.47
CA PRO A 256 6.34 14.81 1.89
C PRO A 256 7.71 14.13 1.74
N THR A 257 8.26 14.05 0.52
CA THR A 257 9.63 13.54 0.34
C THR A 257 10.61 14.46 1.06
N ARG A 258 11.85 14.01 1.29
CA ARG A 258 12.92 14.82 1.90
C ARG A 258 13.07 16.23 1.29
N GLU A 259 12.60 16.46 0.07
CA GLU A 259 12.49 17.78 -0.58
C GLU A 259 11.76 18.82 0.30
N ILE A 260 10.78 18.38 1.08
CA ILE A 260 9.99 19.22 2.00
C ILE A 260 10.64 19.29 3.39
N GLU A 261 11.38 18.25 3.79
CA GLU A 261 12.15 18.25 5.04
C GLU A 261 13.65 18.34 4.76
N ARG A 262 14.14 19.52 4.36
CA ARG A 262 15.57 19.85 4.55
C ARG A 262 15.85 19.91 6.05
N ARG A 263 16.01 18.75 6.70
CA ARG A 263 16.46 18.70 8.08
C ARG A 263 17.89 19.20 8.13
N GLU A 264 18.10 20.40 8.63
CA GLU A 264 19.41 20.79 9.16
C GLU A 264 19.77 19.78 10.25
N TRP A 265 20.87 19.08 10.01
CA TRP A 265 21.27 17.86 10.70
C TRP A 265 21.81 18.14 12.10
N ASN A 266 20.95 18.57 13.03
CA ASN A 266 21.35 18.82 14.41
C ASN A 266 21.09 17.60 15.30
N VAL A 267 21.84 16.52 15.08
CA VAL A 267 21.94 15.38 16.01
C VAL A 267 22.74 15.83 17.22
N ARG A 268 22.07 16.32 18.28
CA ARG A 268 22.78 16.91 19.43
C ARG A 268 22.45 16.40 20.83
N MET A 269 21.69 15.31 20.99
CA MET A 269 21.28 14.90 22.36
C MET A 269 21.49 13.42 22.70
N LEU A 270 21.97 12.59 21.78
CA LEU A 270 22.42 11.22 22.07
C LEU A 270 23.73 10.86 21.35
N GLY A 271 24.41 11.87 20.78
CA GLY A 271 25.54 11.74 19.87
C GLY A 271 26.82 11.34 20.59
N ASP A 272 27.20 12.00 21.68
CA ASP A 272 28.61 12.00 22.12
C ASP A 272 29.16 10.63 22.56
N ALA A 273 28.31 9.69 23.01
CA ALA A 273 28.75 8.36 23.43
C ALA A 273 28.73 7.31 22.30
N LEU A 274 27.99 7.56 21.22
CA LEU A 274 27.86 6.65 20.08
C LEU A 274 28.34 7.29 18.78
N GLU A 275 28.84 8.52 18.82
CA GLU A 275 29.31 9.30 17.68
C GLU A 275 30.32 8.53 16.82
N PRO A 276 31.32 7.82 17.37
CA PRO A 276 32.27 7.08 16.53
C PRO A 276 31.60 5.92 15.79
N LEU A 277 30.64 5.25 16.43
CA LEU A 277 29.90 4.13 15.83
C LEU A 277 28.87 4.65 14.82
N ALA A 278 28.18 5.74 15.14
CA ALA A 278 27.26 6.41 14.23
C ALA A 278 28.01 7.01 13.03
N ALA A 279 29.20 7.59 13.22
CA ALA A 279 30.05 8.09 12.13
C ALA A 279 30.61 6.95 11.27
N ALA A 280 30.97 5.80 11.86
CA ALA A 280 31.37 4.61 11.11
C ALA A 280 30.19 4.03 10.31
N VAL A 281 28.98 3.98 10.88
CA VAL A 281 27.76 3.47 10.23
C VAL A 281 27.17 4.47 9.24
N ASN A 282 27.36 5.77 9.44
CA ASN A 282 26.93 6.82 8.51
C ASN A 282 28.04 7.20 7.52
N GLY A 283 29.21 6.56 7.61
CA GLY A 283 30.33 6.81 6.71
C GLY A 283 29.98 6.36 5.30
N VAL A 284 30.41 7.15 4.31
CA VAL A 284 30.24 6.87 2.87
C VAL A 284 30.71 5.45 2.53
N GLU A 285 31.77 4.97 3.17
CA GLU A 285 32.31 3.61 2.98
C GLU A 285 31.36 2.50 3.48
N PHE A 286 30.70 2.69 4.63
CA PHE A 286 29.76 1.70 5.15
C PHE A 286 28.44 1.71 4.38
N GLN A 287 27.99 2.89 3.95
CA GLN A 287 26.85 3.00 3.02
C GLN A 287 27.16 2.31 1.70
N ALA A 288 28.36 2.54 1.13
CA ALA A 288 28.82 1.86 -0.08
C ALA A 288 28.94 0.35 0.14
N PHE A 289 29.46 -0.10 1.29
CA PHE A 289 29.52 -1.54 1.63
C PHE A 289 28.12 -2.15 1.75
N LEU A 290 27.20 -1.51 2.47
CA LEU A 290 25.83 -1.99 2.63
C LEU A 290 25.13 -2.03 1.28
N GLN A 291 25.26 -0.98 0.47
CA GLN A 291 24.76 -0.94 -0.89
C GLN A 291 25.33 -2.09 -1.73
N GLN A 292 26.64 -2.31 -1.72
CA GLN A 292 27.28 -3.43 -2.44
C GLN A 292 26.86 -4.80 -1.91
N ALA A 293 26.77 -4.98 -0.58
CA ALA A 293 26.31 -6.22 0.03
C ALA A 293 24.85 -6.51 -0.34
N MET A 294 24.03 -5.47 -0.41
CA MET A 294 22.63 -5.53 -0.81
C MET A 294 22.46 -5.75 -2.31
N GLU A 295 23.29 -5.13 -3.17
CA GLU A 295 23.35 -5.36 -4.62
C GLU A 295 23.82 -6.78 -4.97
N ARG A 296 24.64 -7.38 -4.11
CA ARG A 296 25.06 -8.78 -4.23
C ARG A 296 23.97 -9.79 -3.87
N ILE A 297 22.87 -9.36 -3.23
CA ILE A 297 21.69 -10.21 -3.07
C ILE A 297 21.02 -10.28 -4.44
N PRO A 298 21.09 -11.42 -5.16
CA PRO A 298 20.55 -11.51 -6.50
C PRO A 298 19.03 -11.34 -6.42
N SER A 299 18.53 -10.18 -6.86
CA SER A 299 17.11 -10.04 -7.13
C SER A 299 16.87 -10.50 -8.57
N PRO A 300 15.97 -11.46 -8.82
CA PRO A 300 15.60 -11.82 -10.18
C PRO A 300 14.98 -10.65 -10.94
N ASN A 301 14.48 -9.64 -10.22
CA ASN A 301 13.86 -8.45 -10.78
C ASN A 301 14.71 -7.23 -10.42
N THR A 302 15.47 -6.73 -11.38
CA THR A 302 16.14 -5.43 -11.31
C THR A 302 15.36 -4.43 -12.15
N LEU A 303 15.52 -3.13 -11.89
CA LEU A 303 14.87 -2.09 -12.68
C LEU A 303 15.15 -2.26 -14.18
N ASN A 304 16.43 -2.49 -14.52
CA ASN A 304 16.85 -2.68 -15.91
C ASN A 304 16.33 -3.98 -16.51
N SER A 305 16.28 -5.09 -15.76
CA SER A 305 15.70 -6.32 -16.30
C SER A 305 14.21 -6.14 -16.60
N LEU A 306 13.47 -5.43 -15.73
CA LEU A 306 12.07 -5.10 -15.99
C LEU A 306 11.90 -4.19 -17.22
N ARG A 307 12.72 -3.14 -17.36
CA ARG A 307 12.69 -2.24 -18.54
C ARG A 307 12.97 -2.99 -19.84
N ILE A 308 14.05 -3.78 -19.87
CA ILE A 308 14.43 -4.59 -21.04
C ILE A 308 13.31 -5.57 -21.40
N SER A 309 12.66 -6.18 -20.41
CA SER A 309 11.51 -7.08 -20.60
C SER A 309 10.28 -6.38 -21.23
N ARG A 310 10.27 -5.05 -21.29
CA ARG A 310 9.23 -4.24 -21.95
C ARG A 310 9.72 -3.58 -23.24
N GLY A 311 10.90 -3.96 -23.74
CA GLY A 311 11.53 -3.35 -24.91
C GLY A 311 12.01 -1.91 -24.66
N LEU A 312 12.16 -1.51 -23.39
CA LEU A 312 12.65 -0.19 -23.02
C LEU A 312 14.17 -0.22 -22.87
N LEU A 313 14.81 0.91 -23.14
CA LEU A 313 16.24 1.09 -22.87
C LEU A 313 16.50 0.98 -21.35
N PRO A 314 17.62 0.38 -20.94
CA PRO A 314 18.01 0.38 -19.54
C PRO A 314 18.17 1.82 -19.04
N CYS A 315 17.90 2.00 -17.75
CA CYS A 315 18.25 3.20 -17.03
C CYS A 315 19.78 3.42 -17.11
N PRO A 316 20.26 4.65 -17.40
CA PRO A 316 21.68 5.00 -17.41
C PRO A 316 22.45 4.50 -16.18
N ALA A 317 23.71 4.05 -16.37
CA ALA A 317 24.51 3.46 -15.30
C ALA A 317 24.99 4.46 -14.22
N ASP A 318 24.79 5.76 -14.44
CA ASP A 318 25.19 6.87 -13.57
C ASP A 318 24.07 7.33 -12.60
N ILE A 319 23.04 6.50 -12.39
CA ILE A 319 21.88 6.80 -11.54
C ILE A 319 22.21 6.50 -10.08
N ASP A 320 22.64 7.52 -9.35
CA ASP A 320 22.66 7.51 -7.88
C ASP A 320 21.24 7.80 -7.33
N THR A 321 20.83 7.12 -6.25
CA THR A 321 19.55 6.38 -6.25
C THR A 321 18.30 7.01 -5.60
N GLU A 322 18.38 8.07 -4.80
CA GLU A 322 17.18 8.64 -4.13
C GLU A 322 16.66 9.95 -4.75
N ASP A 323 17.52 10.95 -4.98
CA ASP A 323 17.11 12.23 -5.57
C ASP A 323 16.71 12.10 -7.05
N ARG A 324 17.20 11.06 -7.74
CA ARG A 324 16.96 10.89 -9.17
C ARG A 324 15.56 10.37 -9.49
N GLN A 325 14.85 9.70 -8.59
CA GLN A 325 13.43 9.35 -8.83
C GLN A 325 12.62 10.63 -9.02
N THR A 326 12.75 11.56 -8.08
CA THR A 326 12.15 12.88 -8.19
C THR A 326 12.67 13.61 -9.41
N ALA A 327 13.99 13.70 -9.60
CA ALA A 327 14.56 14.46 -10.70
C ALA A 327 14.08 13.93 -12.07
N GLU A 328 13.90 12.62 -12.19
CA GLU A 328 13.40 11.98 -13.41
C GLU A 328 11.91 12.26 -13.61
N LEU A 329 11.09 12.19 -12.56
CA LEU A 329 9.70 12.62 -12.62
C LEU A 329 9.59 14.10 -13.05
N LEU A 330 10.43 14.98 -12.49
CA LEU A 330 10.49 16.40 -12.86
C LEU A 330 10.95 16.59 -14.30
N ARG A 331 12.00 15.87 -14.73
CA ARG A 331 12.52 15.91 -16.11
C ARG A 331 11.47 15.49 -17.12
N GLN A 332 10.63 14.52 -16.77
CA GLN A 332 9.51 14.06 -17.59
C GLN A 332 8.24 14.93 -17.43
N ASN A 333 8.29 16.01 -16.63
CA ASN A 333 7.15 16.87 -16.29
C ASN A 333 5.96 16.09 -15.70
N ILE A 334 6.24 15.02 -14.93
CA ILE A 334 5.22 14.23 -14.25
C ILE A 334 4.79 14.98 -12.98
N CYS A 335 3.50 15.32 -12.91
CA CYS A 335 2.91 15.97 -11.75
C CYS A 335 2.88 15.03 -10.53
N LYS A 336 3.35 15.52 -9.39
CA LYS A 336 3.22 14.87 -8.07
C LYS A 336 2.15 15.58 -7.25
N VAL A 337 1.12 14.86 -6.82
CA VAL A 337 0.08 15.37 -5.91
C VAL A 337 0.39 14.89 -4.50
N VAL A 338 0.41 15.83 -3.54
CA VAL A 338 0.71 15.56 -2.13
C VAL A 338 -0.48 15.98 -1.28
N PRO A 339 -1.16 15.07 -0.55
CA PRO A 339 -2.36 15.38 0.23
C PRO A 339 -2.01 16.01 1.59
N ILE A 340 -1.34 17.16 1.56
CA ILE A 340 -0.93 17.95 2.72
C ILE A 340 -1.31 19.42 2.50
N SER A 341 -2.05 19.99 3.46
CA SER A 341 -2.43 21.39 3.42
C SER A 341 -1.22 22.31 3.29
N SER A 342 -1.31 23.30 2.40
CA SER A 342 -0.28 24.34 2.26
C SER A 342 -0.06 25.13 3.55
N GLU A 343 -1.03 25.16 4.47
CA GLU A 343 -0.86 25.80 5.79
C GLU A 343 0.23 25.15 6.63
N LEU A 344 0.51 23.86 6.41
CA LEU A 344 1.56 23.13 7.12
C LEU A 344 2.93 23.30 6.47
N LEU A 345 2.97 23.76 5.22
CA LEU A 345 4.16 23.96 4.41
C LEU A 345 4.11 25.32 3.70
N PRO A 346 3.94 26.45 4.44
CA PRO A 346 3.60 27.74 3.86
C PRO A 346 4.69 28.30 2.92
N ASP A 347 5.95 27.88 3.13
CA ASP A 347 7.11 28.43 2.42
C ASP A 347 7.72 27.47 1.39
N GLN A 348 7.03 26.38 1.03
CA GLN A 348 7.60 25.35 0.17
C GLN A 348 6.81 25.17 -1.12
N ALA A 349 7.09 26.05 -2.08
CA ALA A 349 6.87 25.75 -3.48
C ALA A 349 7.93 24.72 -3.91
N VAL A 350 7.53 23.46 -4.03
CA VAL A 350 8.38 22.41 -4.61
C VAL A 350 7.97 22.25 -6.07
N ASP A 351 8.92 22.49 -6.98
CA ASP A 351 8.68 22.33 -8.41
C ASP A 351 8.11 20.94 -8.73
N GLY A 352 7.14 20.89 -9.63
CA GLY A 352 6.44 19.66 -10.03
C GLY A 352 5.57 19.01 -8.95
N MET A 353 5.43 19.61 -7.77
CA MET A 353 4.47 19.19 -6.75
C MET A 353 3.24 20.09 -6.70
N LYS A 354 2.09 19.48 -6.46
CA LYS A 354 0.83 20.14 -6.14
C LYS A 354 0.35 19.67 -4.77
N LEU A 355 0.44 20.57 -3.80
CA LEU A 355 -0.17 20.37 -2.49
C LEU A 355 -1.69 20.43 -2.61
N THR A 356 -2.38 19.61 -1.83
CA THR A 356 -3.85 19.60 -1.70
C THR A 356 -4.22 19.50 -0.24
N ASP A 357 -5.51 19.57 0.10
CA ASP A 357 -5.92 19.23 1.47
C ASP A 357 -5.68 17.75 1.79
N PHE A 358 -5.73 17.46 3.10
CA PHE A 358 -5.70 16.09 3.60
C PHE A 358 -6.84 15.26 3.05
N ILE A 359 -6.52 14.03 2.68
CA ILE A 359 -7.53 13.06 2.24
C ILE A 359 -7.86 12.07 3.37
N PHE A 360 -9.14 11.90 3.64
CA PHE A 360 -9.63 10.93 4.62
C PHE A 360 -10.69 10.02 4.00
N LEU A 361 -10.61 8.73 4.33
CA LEU A 361 -11.66 7.77 4.00
C LEU A 361 -12.59 7.60 5.19
N HIS A 362 -13.85 8.00 5.03
CA HIS A 362 -14.90 7.68 5.99
C HIS A 362 -15.44 6.27 5.71
N GLU A 363 -15.27 5.34 6.66
CA GLU A 363 -15.78 3.97 6.55
C GLU A 363 -17.30 3.89 6.46
N ASN A 364 -18.00 4.92 6.98
CA ASN A 364 -19.44 5.03 6.92
C ASN A 364 -19.80 6.48 6.56
N PRO A 365 -20.26 6.76 5.32
CA PRO A 365 -20.67 8.10 4.94
C PRO A 365 -22.04 8.51 5.48
N THR A 366 -22.88 7.57 5.91
CA THR A 366 -24.21 7.85 6.47
C THR A 366 -24.15 8.14 7.97
N GLN A 367 -23.19 7.56 8.69
CA GLN A 367 -22.72 8.16 9.93
C GLN A 367 -21.96 9.42 9.55
N GLY A 368 -22.59 10.59 9.72
CA GLY A 368 -21.86 11.85 9.62
C GLY A 368 -20.60 11.79 10.47
N ALA A 369 -19.59 12.62 10.18
CA ALA A 369 -18.36 12.77 10.96
C ALA A 369 -18.58 13.24 12.42
N LYS A 370 -19.82 13.14 12.92
CA LYS A 370 -20.38 13.69 14.15
C LYS A 370 -20.32 12.76 15.35
N GLU A 371 -19.84 11.53 15.21
CA GLU A 371 -19.61 10.66 16.37
C GLU A 371 -18.12 10.38 16.46
N LEU A 372 -17.38 11.41 16.85
CA LEU A 372 -16.17 11.14 17.62
C LEU A 372 -16.62 10.35 18.86
N LEU A 373 -15.77 9.48 19.38
CA LEU A 373 -16.08 8.85 20.67
C LEU A 373 -16.44 9.97 21.64
N ARG A 374 -17.60 9.88 22.29
CA ARG A 374 -18.13 10.93 23.18
C ARG A 374 -17.08 11.45 24.18
N GLU A 375 -16.17 10.59 24.61
CA GLU A 375 -15.02 10.92 25.46
C GLU A 375 -14.03 11.90 24.78
N VAL A 376 -13.73 11.69 23.50
CA VAL A 376 -12.86 12.55 22.69
C VAL A 376 -13.54 13.90 22.44
N GLU A 377 -14.84 13.90 22.14
CA GLU A 377 -15.62 15.16 22.01
C GLU A 377 -15.59 15.96 23.29
N GLN A 378 -15.92 15.33 24.42
CA GLN A 378 -15.88 15.95 25.74
C GLN A 378 -14.48 16.47 26.09
N PHE A 379 -13.44 15.73 25.73
CA PHE A 379 -12.06 16.18 25.91
C PHE A 379 -11.77 17.44 25.08
N ILE A 380 -12.13 17.44 23.79
CA ILE A 380 -11.92 18.58 22.89
C ILE A 380 -12.69 19.80 23.40
N GLU A 381 -13.98 19.65 23.71
CA GLU A 381 -14.83 20.73 24.20
C GLU A 381 -14.33 21.30 25.52
N LYS A 382 -13.98 20.44 26.48
CA LYS A 382 -13.45 20.86 27.79
C LYS A 382 -12.19 21.71 27.63
N ASN A 383 -11.25 21.27 26.80
CA ASN A 383 -9.98 21.98 26.64
C ASN A 383 -10.14 23.26 25.81
N LYS A 384 -10.99 23.26 24.78
CA LYS A 384 -11.36 24.49 24.06
C LYS A 384 -12.02 25.52 24.99
N LYS A 385 -12.94 25.10 25.87
CA LYS A 385 -13.55 25.97 26.89
C LYS A 385 -12.53 26.52 27.89
N ALA A 386 -11.46 25.77 28.14
CA ALA A 386 -10.33 26.21 28.98
C ALA A 386 -9.30 27.08 28.21
N GLY A 387 -9.60 27.48 26.97
CA GLY A 387 -8.70 28.30 26.15
C GLY A 387 -7.46 27.56 25.64
N LYS A 388 -7.42 26.22 25.74
CA LYS A 388 -6.27 25.42 25.32
C LYS A 388 -6.37 25.02 23.86
N ALA A 389 -5.24 25.07 23.15
CA ALA A 389 -5.09 24.40 21.86
C ALA A 389 -5.24 22.88 22.08
N VAL A 390 -5.86 22.19 21.11
CA VAL A 390 -5.97 20.73 21.12
C VAL A 390 -5.14 20.18 19.98
N VAL A 391 -4.15 19.34 20.32
CA VAL A 391 -3.27 18.69 19.36
C VAL A 391 -3.58 17.20 19.35
N ALA A 392 -3.85 16.66 18.16
CA ALA A 392 -3.91 15.24 17.93
C ALA A 392 -2.55 14.75 17.42
N MET A 393 -1.87 13.94 18.21
CA MET A 393 -0.64 13.28 17.81
C MET A 393 -0.98 11.91 17.22
N THR A 394 -0.88 11.82 15.90
CA THR A 394 -0.98 10.56 15.13
C THR A 394 0.40 10.04 14.80
N PHE A 395 0.50 8.74 14.52
CA PHE A 395 1.74 8.12 14.09
C PHE A 395 1.54 7.48 12.73
N SER A 396 2.52 7.65 11.86
CA SER A 396 2.53 7.05 10.53
C SER A 396 2.79 5.54 10.62
N SER A 397 2.92 4.90 9.46
CA SER A 397 3.33 3.50 9.32
C SER A 397 4.72 3.20 9.91
N MET A 398 5.54 4.23 10.18
CA MET A 398 6.84 4.04 10.81
C MET A 398 6.69 3.84 12.32
N PRO A 399 7.26 2.76 12.89
CA PRO A 399 7.21 2.53 14.32
C PRO A 399 7.97 3.63 15.05
N VAL A 400 7.24 4.40 15.86
CA VAL A 400 7.83 5.32 16.83
C VAL A 400 7.83 4.64 18.19
N GLY A 401 9.00 4.53 18.82
CA GLY A 401 9.11 3.94 20.15
C GLY A 401 8.20 4.63 21.16
N LYS A 402 7.41 3.85 21.92
CA LYS A 402 6.45 4.34 22.92
C LYS A 402 7.01 5.40 23.86
N ARG A 403 8.27 5.23 24.28
CA ARG A 403 8.98 6.22 25.12
C ARG A 403 9.08 7.58 24.45
N LYS A 404 9.47 7.62 23.18
CA LYS A 404 9.59 8.87 22.41
C LYS A 404 8.23 9.52 22.20
N MET A 405 7.21 8.73 21.91
CA MET A 405 5.82 9.21 21.83
C MET A 405 5.40 9.91 23.13
N LEU A 406 5.62 9.26 24.28
CA LEU A 406 5.28 9.82 25.58
C LEU A 406 6.11 11.05 25.93
N GLN A 407 7.38 11.10 25.53
CA GLN A 407 8.23 12.28 25.69
C GLN A 407 7.69 13.47 24.90
N ILE A 408 7.28 13.27 23.65
CA ILE A 408 6.67 14.32 22.82
C ILE A 408 5.33 14.76 23.42
N ALA A 409 4.48 13.82 23.82
CA ALA A 409 3.20 14.12 24.47
C ALA A 409 3.39 14.94 25.75
N ALA A 410 4.37 14.56 26.59
CA ALA A 410 4.71 15.31 27.80
C ALA A 410 5.20 16.72 27.48
N GLU A 411 5.98 16.89 26.42
CA GLU A 411 6.47 18.20 25.98
C GLU A 411 5.33 19.09 25.46
N LEU A 412 4.40 18.55 24.68
CA LEU A 412 3.20 19.27 24.23
C LEU A 412 2.34 19.74 25.43
N VAL A 413 2.19 18.88 26.45
CA VAL A 413 1.43 19.22 27.66
C VAL A 413 2.12 20.34 28.45
N ARG A 414 3.46 20.40 28.47
CA ARG A 414 4.21 21.51 29.09
C ARG A 414 4.00 22.85 28.39
N GLN A 415 3.67 22.84 27.10
CA GLN A 415 3.31 24.04 26.33
C GLN A 415 1.84 24.45 26.52
N GLU A 416 1.19 23.97 27.59
CA GLU A 416 -0.22 24.21 27.91
C GLU A 416 -1.23 23.73 26.87
N VAL A 417 -0.80 22.82 25.98
CA VAL A 417 -1.65 22.21 24.95
C VAL A 417 -2.32 20.94 25.48
N ALA A 418 -3.57 20.71 25.08
CA ALA A 418 -4.26 19.46 25.31
C ALA A 418 -3.90 18.45 24.21
N CYS A 419 -3.19 17.37 24.57
CA CYS A 419 -2.73 16.37 23.61
C CYS A 419 -3.62 15.11 23.61
N ILE A 420 -4.04 14.66 22.43
CA ILE A 420 -4.65 13.35 22.17
C ILE A 420 -3.62 12.47 21.48
N VAL A 421 -3.27 11.33 22.07
CA VAL A 421 -2.32 10.37 21.48
C VAL A 421 -3.09 9.26 20.78
N LEU A 422 -2.99 9.18 19.45
CA LEU A 422 -3.63 8.14 18.65
C LEU A 422 -2.60 7.06 18.30
N ALA A 423 -2.45 6.07 19.18
CA ALA A 423 -1.55 4.94 18.96
C ALA A 423 -2.23 3.87 18.08
N ALA A 424 -1.69 3.62 16.88
CA ALA A 424 -2.11 2.50 16.05
C ALA A 424 -1.60 1.17 16.64
N GLY A 425 -2.40 0.11 16.48
CA GLY A 425 -2.29 -1.18 17.18
C GLY A 425 -0.89 -1.76 17.37
N GLN A 426 -0.55 -2.04 18.63
CA GLN A 426 0.42 -3.07 19.00
C GLN A 426 -0.39 -4.25 19.58
N PRO A 427 -0.13 -5.50 19.16
CA PRO A 427 -0.90 -6.67 19.58
C PRO A 427 -0.88 -6.85 21.11
N GLU A 428 -1.98 -7.36 21.66
CA GLU A 428 -2.30 -7.47 23.10
C GLU A 428 -1.31 -8.29 23.96
N ALA A 429 -0.29 -8.91 23.38
CA ALA A 429 0.58 -9.88 24.06
C ALA A 429 1.51 -9.30 25.16
N ALA A 430 1.41 -8.01 25.49
CA ALA A 430 2.28 -7.34 26.47
C ALA A 430 1.53 -6.80 27.71
N LYS A 431 0.48 -7.48 28.18
CA LYS A 431 -0.30 -7.07 29.37
C LYS A 431 0.37 -7.33 30.73
N ALA A 432 1.65 -7.72 30.81
CA ALA A 432 2.24 -8.14 32.09
C ALA A 432 3.04 -7.07 32.87
N CYS A 433 3.40 -5.90 32.32
CA CYS A 433 4.15 -4.90 33.09
C CYS A 433 3.91 -3.46 32.61
N CYS A 434 3.30 -2.64 33.47
CA CYS A 434 3.18 -1.18 33.44
C CYS A 434 2.22 -0.52 32.40
N GLY A 435 1.16 0.11 32.92
CA GLY A 435 0.52 1.32 32.36
C GLY A 435 -0.45 1.12 31.19
N MET A 436 -1.67 1.66 31.30
CA MET A 436 -2.77 1.48 30.36
C MET A 436 -2.61 2.31 29.07
N PHE A 437 -2.97 1.69 27.94
CA PHE A 437 -2.96 2.23 26.58
C PHE A 437 -4.39 2.38 26.05
N TYR A 438 -4.67 3.44 25.28
CA TYR A 438 -5.88 3.52 24.46
C TYR A 438 -5.65 2.76 23.14
N GLN A 439 -6.50 1.79 22.83
CA GLN A 439 -6.46 1.00 21.60
C GLN A 439 -7.61 1.44 20.69
N ASN A 440 -7.31 1.90 19.47
CA ASN A 440 -8.30 1.97 18.40
C ASN A 440 -8.29 0.65 17.62
N THR A 441 -9.11 -0.30 18.07
CA THR A 441 -9.46 -1.50 17.30
C THR A 441 -10.86 -1.30 16.74
N PHE A 442 -10.95 -1.08 15.42
CA PHE A 442 -12.21 -1.14 14.69
C PHE A 442 -12.72 -2.60 14.61
N ARG A 443 -13.34 -3.12 15.69
CA ARG A 443 -14.65 -3.82 15.72
C ARG A 443 -14.95 -4.50 17.07
N MET A 444 -16.17 -4.18 17.56
CA MET A 444 -17.13 -4.91 18.41
C MET A 444 -16.77 -5.42 19.82
N GLN A 445 -17.54 -4.88 20.79
CA GLN A 445 -18.04 -5.47 22.05
C GLN A 445 -17.04 -6.11 23.02
N GLN A 446 -16.56 -5.33 23.99
CA GLN A 446 -16.97 -5.39 25.41
C GLN A 446 -16.08 -4.44 26.24
N TYR A 447 -16.68 -3.82 27.26
CA TYR A 447 -16.13 -2.74 28.07
C TYR A 447 -14.92 -3.12 28.92
N SER A 448 -13.96 -2.19 29.04
CA SER A 448 -13.27 -1.88 30.30
C SER A 448 -12.65 -0.48 30.23
N ASN A 449 -13.23 0.45 30.97
CA ASN A 449 -12.82 1.85 31.07
C ASN A 449 -11.55 1.99 31.89
N ARG A 450 -10.55 2.75 31.40
CA ARG A 450 -9.60 3.52 32.23
C ARG A 450 -8.72 4.46 31.38
N ILE A 451 -8.79 5.75 31.71
CA ILE A 451 -7.94 6.84 31.18
C ILE A 451 -6.76 7.06 32.13
N VAL A 452 -5.54 7.25 31.60
CA VAL A 452 -4.39 7.72 32.37
C VAL A 452 -4.51 9.24 32.55
N ARG A 453 -4.83 9.69 33.78
CA ARG A 453 -4.67 11.08 34.19
C ARG A 453 -3.21 11.28 34.61
N MET A 454 -2.41 12.00 33.83
CA MET A 454 -1.18 12.57 34.36
C MET A 454 -1.58 13.71 35.31
N ARG A 455 -1.27 13.58 36.60
CA ARG A 455 -1.33 14.69 37.55
C ARG A 455 -0.12 15.59 37.26
N THR A 456 -0.39 16.88 37.11
CA THR A 456 0.60 17.96 37.19
C THR A 456 1.30 17.94 38.53
#